data_AF-A0AAW5B1X3-F1
#
_entry.id   AF-A0AAW5B1X3-F1
#
_cell.length_a   1.000
_cell.length_b   1.000
_cell.length_c   1.000
_cell.angle_alpha   90.00
_cell.angle_beta   90.00
_cell.angle_gamma   90.00
#
_symmetry.space_group_name_H-M   'P 1'
#
loop_
_entity.id
_entity.type
_entity.pdbx_description
1 polymer ?
#
loop_
_entity_poly.entity_id
_entity_poly.type
_entity_poly.pdbx_seq_one_letter_code
_entity_poly.pdbx_strand_id
1 'polypeptide(L)'
;MDLAENRFGKTWKHFLEVLKVDYNCSLADVCRDQHTTLGGMSSWMSRRGYSVKQAKADVVRDYYGGVEPSRPTTSSPSFTQIAPVMLSEEEFSLSG
;
A
#
# COMPACT_ATOMS: atom_id res chain seq x y z
N MET A 1 27.38 3.09 17.56
CA MET A 1 27.78 1.71 17.19
C MET A 1 26.91 1.28 16.01
N ASP A 2 27.44 1.37 14.80
CA ASP A 2 26.79 0.89 13.56
C ASP A 2 26.87 -0.66 13.57
N LEU A 3 26.00 -1.29 14.35
CA LEU A 3 25.89 -2.75 14.40
C LEU A 3 25.24 -3.19 13.09
N ALA A 4 26.07 -3.60 12.13
CA ALA A 4 25.76 -4.36 10.91
C ALA A 4 24.34 -4.16 10.38
N GLU A 5 24.19 -3.50 9.23
CA GLU A 5 22.93 -3.44 8.49
C GLU A 5 22.34 -4.84 8.27
N ASN A 6 21.56 -5.29 9.24
CA ASN A 6 20.74 -6.48 9.13
C ASN A 6 19.70 -6.23 8.02
N ARG A 7 19.16 -7.31 7.46
CA ARG A 7 18.22 -7.22 6.33
C ARG A 7 17.05 -6.26 6.62
N PHE A 8 16.57 -6.20 7.86
CA PHE A 8 15.50 -5.28 8.27
C PHE A 8 15.96 -3.81 8.26
N GLY A 9 17.19 -3.52 8.67
CA GLY A 9 17.80 -2.19 8.56
C GLY A 9 17.89 -1.70 7.12
N LYS A 10 18.34 -2.57 6.20
CA LYS A 10 18.35 -2.25 4.75
C LYS A 10 16.96 -2.02 4.20
N THR A 11 16.01 -2.89 4.57
CA THR A 11 14.60 -2.76 4.18
C THR A 11 14.00 -1.46 4.70
N TRP A 12 14.34 -1.03 5.92
CA TRP A 12 13.82 0.19 6.52
C TRP A 12 14.37 1.42 5.81
N LYS A 13 15.68 1.45 5.51
CA LYS A 13 16.27 2.51 4.70
C LYS A 13 15.63 2.58 3.31
N HIS A 14 15.42 1.42 2.66
CA HIS A 14 14.75 1.37 1.37
C HIS A 14 13.31 1.90 1.47
N PHE A 15 12.55 1.55 2.51
CA PHE A 15 11.21 2.09 2.75
C PHE A 15 11.21 3.63 2.83
N LEU A 16 12.17 4.24 3.53
CA LEU A 16 12.28 5.70 3.61
C LEU A 16 12.59 6.34 2.25
N GLU A 17 13.43 5.72 1.42
CA GLU A 17 13.68 6.21 0.06
C GLU A 17 12.45 6.08 -0.83
N VAL A 18 11.73 4.95 -0.76
CA VAL A 18 10.50 4.74 -1.52
C VAL A 18 9.45 5.78 -1.12
N LEU A 19 9.31 6.15 0.15
CA LEU A 19 8.35 7.19 0.57
C LEU A 19 8.56 8.56 -0.09
N LYS A 20 9.78 8.87 -0.54
CA LYS A 20 10.08 10.13 -1.25
C LYS A 20 9.58 10.11 -2.70
N VAL A 21 9.43 8.93 -3.30
CA VAL A 21 9.02 8.75 -4.70
C VAL A 21 7.55 8.30 -4.78
N ASP A 22 7.15 7.39 -3.91
CA ASP A 22 5.79 6.90 -3.73
C ASP A 22 5.42 6.92 -2.23
N TYR A 23 4.77 8.00 -1.82
CA TYR A 23 4.27 8.18 -0.45
C TYR A 23 3.21 7.14 -0.04
N ASN A 24 2.52 6.55 -1.01
CA ASN A 24 1.41 5.64 -0.77
C ASN A 24 1.85 4.20 -0.60
N CYS A 25 3.14 3.92 -0.82
CA CYS A 25 3.70 2.62 -0.54
C CYS A 25 3.43 2.22 0.92
N SER A 26 3.13 0.94 1.10
CA SER A 26 3.01 0.34 2.41
C SER A 26 4.33 -0.34 2.78
N LEU A 27 4.57 -0.47 4.09
CA LEU A 27 5.71 -1.25 4.57
C LEU A 27 5.64 -2.70 4.08
N ALA A 28 4.44 -3.25 3.87
CA ALA A 28 4.25 -4.60 3.36
C ALA A 28 4.73 -4.74 1.91
N ASP A 29 4.54 -3.72 1.07
CA ASP A 29 5.04 -3.71 -0.32
C ASP A 29 6.56 -3.79 -0.33
N VAL A 30 7.21 -2.95 0.48
CA VAL A 30 8.67 -2.93 0.61
C VAL A 30 9.21 -4.21 1.25
N CYS A 31 8.50 -4.80 2.22
CA CYS A 31 8.89 -6.09 2.79
C CYS A 31 8.88 -7.21 1.74
N ARG A 32 7.87 -7.21 0.83
CA ARG A 32 7.80 -8.20 -0.26
C ARG A 32 8.97 -8.04 -1.23
N ASP A 33 9.26 -6.80 -1.63
CA ASP A 33 10.37 -6.46 -2.52
C ASP A 33 11.74 -6.85 -1.93
N GLN A 34 11.96 -6.54 -0.65
CA GLN A 34 13.24 -6.79 0.03
C GLN A 34 13.33 -8.19 0.66
N HIS A 35 12.37 -9.07 0.37
CA HIS A 35 12.29 -10.44 0.89
C HIS A 35 12.45 -10.51 2.43
N THR A 36 11.66 -9.69 3.13
CA THR A 36 11.52 -9.71 4.59
C THR A 36 10.07 -9.99 4.99
N THR A 37 9.89 -10.54 6.19
CA THR A 37 8.56 -10.74 6.75
C THR A 37 8.07 -9.47 7.44
N LEU A 38 6.81 -9.07 7.20
CA LEU A 38 6.21 -7.92 7.87
C LEU A 38 6.22 -8.04 9.41
N GLY A 39 5.96 -9.24 9.96
CA GLY A 39 6.01 -9.47 11.41
C GLY A 39 7.40 -9.26 12.02
N GLY A 40 8.43 -9.82 11.37
CA GLY A 40 9.83 -9.60 11.77
C GLY A 40 10.24 -8.14 11.66
N MET A 41 9.81 -7.47 10.60
CA MET A 41 10.04 -6.04 10.39
C MET A 41 9.40 -5.19 11.49
N SER A 42 8.13 -5.45 11.82
CA SER A 42 7.41 -4.76 12.90
C SER A 42 8.07 -4.96 14.26
N SER A 43 8.51 -6.18 14.58
CA SER A 43 9.24 -6.45 15.82
C SER A 43 10.57 -5.70 15.86
N TRP A 44 11.31 -5.70 14.75
CA TRP A 44 12.60 -5.01 14.63
C TRP A 44 12.46 -3.49 14.81
N MET A 45 11.45 -2.88 14.20
CA MET A 45 11.13 -1.45 14.36
C MET A 45 10.76 -1.10 15.80
N SER A 46 9.88 -1.89 16.42
CA SER A 46 9.41 -1.65 17.79
C SER A 46 10.55 -1.63 18.80
N ARG A 47 11.52 -2.57 18.68
CA ARG A 47 12.74 -2.59 19.51
C ARG A 47 13.64 -1.36 19.37
N ARG A 48 13.43 -0.56 18.32
CA ARG A 48 14.22 0.64 17.98
C ARG A 48 13.42 1.93 18.09
N GLY A 49 12.14 1.85 18.45
CA GLY A 49 11.26 3.02 18.51
C GLY A 49 10.87 3.57 17.14
N TYR A 50 11.02 2.81 16.06
CA TYR A 50 10.57 3.23 14.73
C TYR A 50 9.07 3.01 14.56
N SER A 51 8.42 3.94 13.85
CA SER A 51 7.00 3.91 13.54
C SER A 51 6.77 4.35 12.10
N VAL A 52 5.96 3.60 11.35
CA VAL A 52 5.56 3.96 9.98
C VAL A 52 4.85 5.30 9.96
N LYS A 53 3.98 5.57 10.94
CA LYS A 53 3.24 6.84 11.03
C LYS A 53 4.19 8.02 11.20
N GLN A 54 5.16 7.87 12.11
CA GLN A 54 6.14 8.93 12.35
C GLN A 54 7.06 9.11 11.14
N ALA A 55 7.57 8.02 10.56
CA ALA A 55 8.42 8.08 9.38
C ALA A 55 7.72 8.78 8.20
N LYS A 56 6.44 8.49 7.96
CA LYS A 56 5.67 9.20 6.94
C LYS A 56 5.52 10.68 7.25
N ALA A 57 5.24 11.05 8.51
CA ALA A 57 5.15 12.46 8.91
C ALA A 57 6.50 13.19 8.76
N ASP A 58 7.59 12.53 9.12
CA ASP A 58 8.95 13.08 8.98
C ASP A 58 9.30 13.30 7.50
N VAL A 59 8.99 12.33 6.62
CA VAL A 59 9.18 12.51 5.17
C VAL A 59 8.34 13.67 4.63
N VAL A 60 7.08 13.82 5.05
CA VAL A 60 6.23 14.96 4.65
C VAL A 60 6.87 16.29 5.06
N ARG A 61 7.33 16.38 6.31
CA ARG A 61 7.97 17.60 6.82
C ARG A 61 9.29 17.90 6.13
N ASP A 62 10.17 16.91 6.02
CA ASP A 62 11.58 17.11 5.65
C ASP A 62 11.79 17.08 4.13
N TYR A 63 10.97 16.34 3.38
CA TYR A 63 11.08 16.20 1.93
C TYR A 63 9.99 16.97 1.17
N TYR A 64 8.74 16.92 1.63
CA TYR A 64 7.61 17.59 0.97
C TYR A 64 7.26 18.97 1.56
N GLY A 65 8.11 19.51 2.46
CA GLY A 65 7.93 20.85 3.03
C GLY A 65 6.65 21.01 3.87
N GLY A 66 6.12 19.92 4.42
CA GLY A 66 4.88 19.92 5.22
C GLY A 66 3.59 19.77 4.40
N VAL A 67 3.68 19.65 3.07
CA VAL A 67 2.51 19.41 2.21
C VAL A 67 2.33 17.90 2.04
N GLU A 68 1.19 17.37 2.50
CA GLU A 68 0.91 15.93 2.39
C GLU A 68 0.75 15.54 0.91
N PRO A 69 1.53 14.55 0.41
CA PRO A 69 1.41 14.05 -0.96
C PRO A 69 0.01 13.49 -1.19
N SER A 70 -0.59 13.87 -2.31
CA SER A 70 -1.92 13.40 -2.68
C SER A 70 -1.92 11.88 -2.81
N ARG A 71 -2.84 11.20 -2.11
CA ARG A 71 -3.13 9.79 -2.38
C ARG A 71 -3.61 9.69 -3.84
N PRO A 72 -3.01 8.85 -4.70
CA PRO A 72 -3.56 8.62 -6.02
C PRO A 72 -4.98 8.14 -5.78
N THR A 73 -5.93 8.90 -6.32
CA THR A 73 -7.32 8.46 -6.41
C THR A 73 -7.30 7.39 -7.48
N THR A 74 -6.84 6.18 -7.13
CA THR A 74 -7.24 5.01 -7.88
C THR A 74 -8.72 4.89 -7.61
N SER A 75 -9.50 5.47 -8.50
CA SER A 75 -10.89 5.10 -8.67
C SER A 75 -10.87 3.57 -8.73
N SER A 76 -11.24 2.91 -7.62
CA SER A 76 -11.51 1.49 -7.65
C SER A 76 -12.45 1.30 -8.83
N PRO A 77 -12.14 0.48 -9.84
CA PRO A 77 -13.09 0.24 -10.91
C PRO A 77 -14.37 -0.21 -10.21
N SER A 78 -15.40 0.62 -10.32
CA SER A 78 -16.68 0.33 -9.70
C SER A 78 -17.08 -1.03 -10.24
N PHE A 79 -17.21 -2.02 -9.35
CA PHE A 79 -17.64 -3.35 -9.74
C PHE A 79 -19.05 -3.20 -10.27
N THR A 80 -19.21 -3.10 -11.58
CA THR A 80 -20.51 -3.11 -12.23
C THR A 80 -21.11 -4.48 -11.91
N GLN A 81 -22.03 -4.51 -10.95
CA GLN A 81 -22.91 -5.66 -10.77
C GLN A 81 -23.65 -5.82 -12.10
N ILE A 82 -23.31 -6.89 -12.83
CA ILE A 82 -24.07 -7.32 -13.99
C ILE A 82 -25.41 -7.79 -13.41
N ALA A 83 -26.42 -6.93 -13.46
CA ALA A 83 -27.78 -7.34 -13.17
C ALA A 83 -28.21 -8.33 -14.27
N PRO A 84 -28.72 -9.53 -13.94
CA PRO A 84 -29.31 -10.39 -14.94
C PRO A 84 -30.49 -9.63 -15.57
N VAL A 85 -30.45 -9.49 -16.90
CA VAL A 85 -31.61 -9.02 -17.65
C VAL A 85 -32.72 -10.07 -17.47
N MET A 86 -33.80 -9.69 -16.80
CA MET A 86 -35.03 -10.49 -16.79
C MET A 86 -35.60 -10.40 -18.21
N LEU A 87 -35.38 -11.44 -19.02
CA LEU A 87 -36.09 -11.59 -20.28
C LEU A 87 -37.58 -11.73 -19.95
N SER A 88 -38.41 -10.81 -20.47
CA SER A 88 -39.86 -10.82 -20.30
C SER A 88 -40.48 -12.10 -20.88
N GLU A 89 -41.44 -12.67 -20.16
CA GLU A 89 -42.19 -13.88 -20.54
C GLU A 89 -43.24 -13.64 -21.65
N GLU A 90 -42.86 -13.10 -22.81
CA GLU A 90 -43.84 -12.90 -23.90
C GLU A 90 -43.28 -13.03 -25.32
N GLU A 91 -42.60 -14.14 -25.64
CA GLU A 91 -42.52 -14.59 -27.04
C GLU A 91 -42.42 -16.12 -27.19
N PHE A 92 -43.35 -16.85 -26.57
CA PHE A 92 -43.65 -18.23 -26.97
C PHE A 92 -45.08 -18.29 -27.53
N SER A 93 -45.23 -17.80 -28.75
CA SER A 93 -46.35 -18.17 -29.62
C SER A 93 -45.78 -18.57 -30.97
N LEU A 94 -45.25 -19.80 -31.04
CA LEU A 94 -45.08 -20.48 -32.30
C LEU A 94 -46.27 -21.39 -32.51
N SER A 95 -47.08 -20.99 -33.49
CA SER A 95 -48.21 -21.71 -34.08
C SER A 95 -47.86 -23.17 -34.38
N GLY A 96 -48.80 -24.05 -34.05
CA GLY A 96 -48.91 -25.42 -34.54
C GLY A 96 -50.37 -25.81 -34.57
#